data_AF-W6YYT9-F1
#
_entry.id   AF-W6YYT9-F1
#
_cell.length_a   1.000
_cell.length_b   1.000
_cell.length_c   1.000
_cell.angle_alpha   90.00
_cell.angle_beta   90.00
_cell.angle_gamma   90.00
#
_symmetry.space_group_name_H-M   'P 1'
#
loop_
_entity.id
_entity.type
_entity.pdbx_description
1 polymer ?
#
loop_
_entity_poly.entity_id
_entity_poly.type
_entity_poly.pdbx_seq_one_letter_code
_entity_poly.pdbx_strand_id
1 'polypeptide(L)'
;MSPITTISPSLFSRAHRPPIYSQKQLRGFLALPGEIRNQIYEYYFDREHHCEVAAKGGRFKQREPHTIKLCSGLSSQKYWTVCSGSESDDSLAPCVVRFSVSLGKYIMVHGLQTNWLSSLYALSLVCKQVHLETTKFLYCKTVFIFDAPKRMHSFFGVVSSASLQNITKLHLHYNTYGHPQRTDHQVWQDKHTQSWSKACKAASKKLSNLQQLQIWVRIHDCAPKFSLREKWIKPLLQFRRLTCGKACTNNDVDNAMLLETVRIHVQTRWSKDPLAVFLNNQRLARASTELHVLYGQAVSLAIKGAREEEAMAAFNAAWEGKYKHWKHHLQFAPTGW
;
A
#
# COMPACT_ATOMS: atom_id res chain seq x y z
N MET A 1 8.40 57.74 77.32
CA MET A 1 8.79 58.46 76.10
C MET A 1 9.56 57.49 75.22
N SER A 2 8.92 57.01 74.15
CA SER A 2 9.47 56.00 73.24
C SER A 2 9.68 56.64 71.87
N PRO A 3 10.78 56.39 71.15
CA PRO A 3 11.00 57.01 69.85
C PRO A 3 10.21 56.25 68.77
N ILE A 4 9.44 57.01 67.99
CA ILE A 4 8.78 56.57 66.76
C ILE A 4 9.87 56.45 65.69
N THR A 5 10.08 55.24 65.18
CA THR A 5 11.00 55.01 64.06
C THR A 5 10.18 55.02 62.77
N THR A 6 10.27 56.11 62.02
CA THR A 6 9.69 56.26 60.68
C THR A 6 10.53 55.49 59.67
N ILE A 7 9.99 54.37 59.18
CA ILE A 7 10.59 53.57 58.10
C ILE A 7 10.30 54.27 56.77
N SER A 8 11.36 54.73 56.10
CA SER A 8 11.34 55.30 54.76
C SER A 8 11.02 54.22 53.71
N PRO A 9 10.12 54.45 52.74
CA PRO A 9 9.87 53.50 51.67
C PRO A 9 11.02 53.56 50.65
N SER A 10 11.75 52.44 50.52
CA SER A 10 12.81 52.31 49.52
C SER A 10 12.23 52.35 48.11
N LEU A 11 12.73 53.28 47.28
CA LEU A 11 12.32 53.51 45.88
C LEU A 11 12.83 52.43 44.89
N PHE A 12 13.38 51.32 45.38
CA PHE A 12 14.03 50.30 44.53
C PHE A 12 13.41 48.90 44.62
N SER A 13 12.15 48.77 45.03
CA SER A 13 11.39 47.54 44.80
C SER A 13 10.79 47.54 43.40
N ARG A 14 11.64 47.33 42.38
CA ARG A 14 11.17 46.79 41.09
C ARG A 14 10.72 45.35 41.34
N ALA A 15 9.47 45.21 41.77
CA ALA A 15 8.76 43.95 41.72
C ALA A 15 8.76 43.50 40.25
N HIS A 16 9.62 42.52 39.93
CA HIS A 16 9.50 41.73 38.71
C HIS A 16 8.15 41.02 38.77
N ARG A 17 7.10 41.66 38.26
CA ARG A 17 5.89 40.93 37.87
C ARG A 17 6.35 39.90 36.82
N PRO A 18 6.11 38.59 37.02
CA PRO A 18 6.34 37.64 35.96
C PRO A 18 5.56 38.12 34.74
N PRO A 19 6.14 38.10 33.53
CA PRO A 19 5.43 38.50 32.33
C PRO A 19 4.16 37.66 32.26
N ILE A 20 3.00 38.32 32.42
CA ILE A 20 1.71 37.76 32.07
C ILE A 20 1.76 37.64 30.56
N TYR A 21 2.25 36.50 30.07
CA TYR A 21 2.17 36.17 28.65
C TYR A 21 0.68 36.12 28.34
N SER A 22 0.19 37.13 27.62
CA SER A 22 -1.12 37.02 26.97
C SER A 22 -1.09 35.74 26.15
N GLN A 23 -2.04 34.83 26.42
CA GLN A 23 -2.21 33.65 25.59
C GLN A 23 -2.27 34.16 24.15
N LYS A 24 -1.26 33.82 23.34
CA LYS A 24 -1.21 34.24 21.94
C LYS A 24 -2.48 33.71 21.31
N GLN A 25 -3.45 34.59 21.08
CA GLN A 25 -4.69 34.23 20.41
C GLN A 25 -4.28 33.69 19.05
N LEU A 26 -4.44 32.37 18.90
CA LEU A 26 -4.27 31.71 17.62
C LEU A 26 -5.23 32.41 16.64
N ARG A 27 -4.75 32.83 15.48
CA ARG A 27 -5.56 33.47 14.43
C ARG A 27 -5.64 32.56 13.22
N GLY A 28 -6.75 32.65 12.48
CA GLY A 28 -6.98 31.91 11.24
C GLY A 28 -7.23 30.42 11.46
N PHE A 29 -6.77 29.59 10.53
CA PHE A 29 -7.04 28.13 10.53
C PHE A 29 -6.64 27.42 11.84
N LEU A 30 -5.54 27.82 12.48
CA LEU A 30 -5.10 27.23 13.74
C LEU A 30 -5.94 27.66 14.96
N ALA A 31 -6.80 28.66 14.81
CA ALA A 31 -7.77 29.07 15.84
C ALA A 31 -8.99 28.15 15.88
N LEU A 32 -9.24 27.38 14.82
CA LEU A 32 -10.34 26.44 14.76
C LEU A 32 -10.14 25.32 15.78
N PRO A 33 -11.22 24.80 16.40
CA PRO A 33 -11.15 23.58 17.20
C PRO A 33 -10.52 22.42 16.42
N GLY A 34 -9.82 21.53 17.12
CA GLY A 34 -9.12 20.40 16.49
C GLY A 34 -10.05 19.48 15.71
N GLU A 35 -11.30 19.36 16.16
CA GLU A 35 -12.37 18.58 15.52
C GLU A 35 -12.69 19.14 14.13
N ILE A 36 -12.84 20.46 14.01
CA ILE A 36 -13.11 21.13 12.73
C ILE A 36 -11.90 21.01 11.80
N ARG A 37 -10.68 21.15 12.34
CA ARG A 37 -9.46 20.92 11.54
C ARG A 37 -9.39 19.49 11.02
N ASN A 38 -9.72 18.50 11.85
CA ASN A 38 -9.76 17.10 11.45
C ASN A 38 -10.79 16.82 10.36
N GLN A 39 -11.98 17.42 10.42
CA GLN A 39 -12.98 17.33 9.35
C GLN A 39 -12.45 17.92 8.03
N ILE A 40 -11.76 19.07 8.10
CA ILE A 40 -11.14 19.69 6.93
C ILE A 40 -10.03 18.80 6.36
N TYR A 41 -9.21 18.19 7.22
CA TYR A 41 -8.20 17.22 6.79
C TYR A 41 -8.84 15.99 6.17
N GLU A 42 -9.88 15.43 6.78
CA GLU A 42 -10.58 14.27 6.24
C GLU A 42 -11.12 14.57 4.84
N TYR A 43 -11.74 15.73 4.64
CA TYR A 43 -12.20 16.18 3.33
C TYR A 43 -11.03 16.35 2.33
N TYR A 44 -9.93 16.99 2.74
CA TYR A 44 -8.77 17.22 1.87
C TYR A 44 -8.07 15.91 1.45
N PHE A 45 -8.01 14.94 2.36
CA PHE A 45 -7.38 13.63 2.14
C PHE A 45 -8.40 12.54 1.77
N ASP A 46 -9.65 12.89 1.43
CA ASP A 46 -10.71 11.93 1.21
C ASP A 46 -10.41 11.00 0.02
N ARG A 47 -9.85 11.57 -1.05
CA ARG A 47 -9.48 10.82 -2.24
C ARG A 47 -8.40 9.78 -1.93
N GLU A 48 -8.55 8.58 -2.49
CA GLU A 48 -7.50 7.57 -2.43
C GLU A 48 -6.34 7.97 -3.34
N HIS A 49 -5.13 7.83 -2.81
CA HIS A 49 -3.90 8.14 -3.54
C HIS A 49 -2.99 6.94 -3.58
N HIS A 50 -2.30 6.75 -4.70
CA HIS A 50 -1.40 5.62 -4.92
C HIS A 50 0.03 6.11 -4.92
N CYS A 51 0.82 5.67 -3.95
CA CYS A 51 2.25 5.93 -3.86
C CYS A 51 3.00 4.71 -4.41
N GLU A 52 3.44 4.84 -5.66
CA GLU A 52 4.17 3.82 -6.39
C GLU A 52 5.68 3.95 -6.19
N VAL A 53 6.29 3.01 -5.49
CA VAL A 53 7.75 2.94 -5.34
C VAL A 53 8.27 1.83 -6.25
N ALA A 54 8.58 2.19 -7.50
CA ALA A 54 8.96 1.27 -8.59
C ALA A 54 10.30 1.62 -9.24
N ALA A 55 10.83 0.74 -10.09
CA ALA A 55 11.93 1.13 -10.97
C ALA A 55 11.45 2.11 -12.05
N LYS A 56 12.36 2.94 -12.59
CA LYS A 56 12.08 3.76 -13.78
C LYS A 56 11.62 2.83 -14.92
N GLY A 57 10.45 3.12 -15.49
CA GLY A 57 9.84 2.30 -16.56
C GLY A 57 9.10 1.03 -16.09
N GLY A 58 9.09 0.72 -14.78
CA GLY A 58 8.23 -0.34 -14.25
C GLY A 58 6.76 -0.05 -14.57
N ARG A 59 5.96 -1.07 -14.86
CA ARG A 59 4.51 -0.88 -15.13
C ARG A 59 3.73 -1.77 -14.18
N PHE A 60 2.84 -1.17 -13.40
CA PHE A 60 1.96 -1.89 -12.48
C PHE A 60 0.62 -2.23 -13.12
N LYS A 61 0.10 -1.35 -13.99
CA LYS A 61 -1.11 -1.63 -14.77
C LYS A 61 -0.81 -2.67 -15.85
N GLN A 62 -1.72 -3.65 -15.99
CA GLN A 62 -1.83 -4.40 -17.24
C GLN A 62 -2.03 -3.38 -18.37
N ARG A 63 -1.35 -3.59 -19.50
CA ARG A 63 -1.54 -2.76 -20.69
C ARG A 63 -3.04 -2.81 -21.00
N GLU A 64 -3.74 -1.69 -20.89
CA GLU A 64 -5.09 -1.61 -21.46
C GLU A 64 -4.96 -2.11 -22.90
N PRO A 65 -5.79 -3.08 -23.33
CA PRO A 65 -5.75 -3.53 -24.72
C PRO A 65 -5.81 -2.26 -25.57
N HIS A 66 -4.90 -2.14 -26.54
CA HIS A 66 -4.97 -1.05 -27.49
C HIS A 66 -6.26 -1.24 -28.28
N THR A 67 -7.36 -0.67 -27.78
CA THR A 67 -8.53 -0.39 -28.58
C THR A 67 -8.03 0.66 -29.55
N ILE A 68 -7.72 0.24 -30.77
CA ILE A 68 -7.48 1.14 -31.88
C ILE A 68 -8.76 1.98 -31.95
N LYS A 69 -8.68 3.24 -31.49
CA LYS A 69 -9.73 4.21 -31.73
C LYS A 69 -9.77 4.36 -33.25
N LEU A 70 -10.68 3.65 -33.90
CA LEU A 70 -11.09 3.98 -35.25
C LEU A 70 -11.66 5.39 -35.16
N CYS A 71 -10.87 6.37 -35.55
CA CYS A 71 -11.31 7.76 -35.61
C CYS A 71 -12.47 7.83 -36.60
N SER A 72 -13.70 7.92 -36.09
CA SER A 72 -14.76 8.63 -36.81
C SER A 72 -14.34 10.09 -36.89
N GLY A 73 -13.66 10.44 -37.97
CA GLY A 73 -13.49 11.83 -38.34
C GLY A 73 -14.85 12.41 -38.65
N LEU A 74 -15.18 13.54 -38.03
CA LEU A 74 -15.91 14.67 -38.61
C LEU A 74 -16.17 15.75 -37.54
N SER A 75 -15.63 16.95 -37.80
CA SER A 75 -15.98 18.24 -37.18
C SER A 75 -15.56 18.42 -35.70
N SER A 76 -15.19 19.59 -35.17
CA SER A 76 -15.16 20.96 -35.66
C SER A 76 -14.22 21.78 -34.76
N GLN A 77 -13.40 22.61 -35.39
CA GLN A 77 -13.05 23.99 -35.05
C GLN A 77 -12.84 24.41 -33.56
N LYS A 78 -11.58 24.77 -33.28
CA LYS A 78 -11.10 25.52 -32.10
C LYS A 78 -11.84 26.86 -31.92
N TYR A 79 -12.41 27.05 -30.74
CA TYR A 79 -12.48 28.35 -30.06
C TYR A 79 -12.17 28.13 -28.57
N TRP A 80 -11.30 28.98 -28.03
CA TRP A 80 -10.98 29.02 -26.61
C TRP A 80 -12.15 29.68 -25.87
N THR A 81 -12.97 28.88 -25.21
CA THR A 81 -13.98 29.35 -24.28
C THR A 81 -13.66 28.76 -22.91
N VAL A 82 -13.45 29.65 -21.94
CA VAL A 82 -13.44 29.33 -20.52
C VAL A 82 -14.82 28.77 -20.17
N CYS A 83 -14.95 27.45 -20.11
CA CYS A 83 -16.17 26.78 -19.69
C CYS A 83 -16.07 26.44 -18.20
N SER A 84 -16.93 27.10 -17.43
CA SER A 84 -17.34 26.72 -16.08
C SER A 84 -17.62 25.22 -16.04
N GLY A 85 -16.96 24.52 -15.13
CA GLY A 85 -16.89 23.06 -15.07
C GLY A 85 -18.25 22.43 -14.88
N SER A 86 -18.74 21.80 -15.94
CA SER A 86 -19.73 20.74 -15.88
C SER A 86 -19.17 19.63 -14.97
N GLU A 87 -19.91 19.29 -13.93
CA GLU A 87 -19.72 18.07 -13.14
C GLU A 87 -20.02 16.88 -14.06
N SER A 88 -19.03 16.50 -14.89
CA SER A 88 -18.99 15.16 -15.43
C SER A 88 -18.60 14.24 -14.28
N ASP A 89 -19.42 13.22 -14.07
CA ASP A 89 -19.23 12.06 -13.21
C ASP A 89 -18.02 11.24 -13.74
N ASP A 90 -16.86 11.89 -13.79
CA ASP A 90 -15.57 11.32 -14.11
C ASP A 90 -15.27 10.31 -13.01
N SER A 91 -15.41 9.03 -13.32
CA SER A 91 -14.94 7.92 -12.49
C SER A 91 -13.51 8.25 -12.00
N LEU A 92 -13.42 8.73 -10.75
CA LEU A 92 -12.25 9.41 -10.21
C LEU A 92 -11.09 8.42 -10.10
N ALA A 93 -10.29 8.32 -11.16
CA ALA A 93 -9.08 7.51 -11.14
C ALA A 93 -8.18 8.01 -9.99
N PRO A 94 -7.65 7.10 -9.15
CA PRO A 94 -6.85 7.50 -8.01
C PRO A 94 -5.63 8.29 -8.48
N CYS A 95 -5.29 9.34 -7.75
CA CYS A 95 -4.10 10.13 -8.04
C CYS A 95 -2.85 9.26 -7.79
N VAL A 96 -1.99 9.11 -8.80
CA VAL A 96 -0.81 8.24 -8.72
C VAL A 96 0.46 9.08 -8.64
N VAL A 97 1.24 8.84 -7.58
CA VAL A 97 2.55 9.44 -7.34
C VAL A 97 3.60 8.37 -7.47
N ARG A 98 4.59 8.57 -8.35
CA ARG A 98 5.62 7.55 -8.60
C ARG A 98 7.01 8.01 -8.20
N PHE A 99 7.64 7.19 -7.36
CA PHE A 99 9.03 7.32 -6.93
C PHE A 99 9.87 6.25 -7.64
N SER A 100 10.77 6.70 -8.50
CA SER A 100 11.70 5.80 -9.23
C SER A 100 13.07 5.67 -8.59
N VAL A 101 13.40 6.54 -7.64
CA VAL A 101 14.71 6.65 -6.99
C VAL A 101 14.70 5.92 -5.65
N SER A 102 15.85 5.38 -5.25
CA SER A 102 16.02 4.83 -3.89
C SER A 102 15.85 5.95 -2.86
N LEU A 103 14.90 5.76 -1.95
CA LEU A 103 14.63 6.71 -0.89
C LEU A 103 15.81 6.79 0.09
N GLY A 104 16.15 7.99 0.58
CA GLY A 104 17.16 8.20 1.63
C GLY A 104 18.49 8.80 1.18
N LYS A 105 18.67 9.03 -0.13
CA LYS A 105 19.82 9.79 -0.68
C LYS A 105 19.33 11.10 -1.29
N TYR A 106 18.75 11.97 -0.47
CA TYR A 106 18.28 13.27 -0.96
C TYR A 106 19.29 14.35 -0.63
N ILE A 107 19.72 15.07 -1.66
CA ILE A 107 20.13 16.46 -1.50
C ILE A 107 18.83 17.21 -1.20
N MET A 108 18.75 17.94 -0.08
CA MET A 108 17.55 18.67 0.33
C MET A 108 16.91 19.38 -0.87
N VAL A 109 15.61 19.17 -1.04
CA VAL A 109 14.81 19.75 -2.11
C VAL A 109 15.07 21.26 -2.16
N HIS A 110 15.41 21.78 -3.33
CA HIS A 110 15.37 23.22 -3.60
C HIS A 110 13.91 23.68 -3.47
N GLY A 111 13.47 24.04 -2.26
CA GLY A 111 12.09 24.43 -1.98
C GLY A 111 11.60 25.56 -2.90
N LEU A 112 12.49 26.45 -3.34
CA LEU A 112 12.18 27.53 -4.27
C LEU A 112 11.87 27.07 -5.70
N GLN A 113 12.35 25.89 -6.11
CA GLN A 113 12.11 25.31 -7.45
C GLN A 113 10.91 24.36 -7.46
N THR A 114 10.33 24.07 -6.29
CA THR A 114 9.18 23.16 -6.18
C THR A 114 7.92 23.89 -6.60
N ASN A 115 7.21 23.39 -7.61
CA ASN A 115 5.90 23.94 -7.99
C ASN A 115 4.85 23.53 -6.94
N TRP A 116 4.66 24.39 -5.94
CA TRP A 116 3.75 24.19 -4.82
C TRP A 116 2.28 24.04 -5.22
N LEU A 117 1.85 24.71 -6.29
CA LEU A 117 0.47 24.60 -6.80
C LEU A 117 0.18 23.21 -7.36
N SER A 118 1.20 22.54 -7.89
CA SER A 118 1.13 21.14 -8.33
C SER A 118 1.58 20.13 -7.28
N SER A 119 2.02 20.59 -6.10
CA SER A 119 2.52 19.70 -5.06
C SER A 119 1.37 18.94 -4.43
N LEU A 120 1.49 17.62 -4.48
CA LEU A 120 0.60 16.73 -3.74
C LEU A 120 0.74 17.05 -2.26
N TYR A 121 -0.39 17.28 -1.61
CA TYR A 121 -0.47 17.57 -0.17
C TYR A 121 0.23 18.85 0.29
N ALA A 122 0.06 19.94 -0.46
CA ALA A 122 0.55 21.27 -0.08
C ALA A 122 0.18 21.66 1.36
N LEU A 123 -0.97 21.19 1.87
CA LEU A 123 -1.42 21.44 3.25
C LEU A 123 -0.41 20.96 4.30
N SER A 124 0.22 19.78 4.09
CA SER A 124 1.22 19.22 4.99
C SER A 124 2.53 20.01 5.03
N LEU A 125 2.70 21.00 4.16
CA LEU A 125 3.92 21.79 4.01
C LEU A 125 3.75 23.24 4.53
N VAL A 126 2.54 23.63 4.95
CA VAL A 126 2.22 24.99 5.39
C VAL A 126 2.95 25.38 6.67
N CYS A 127 2.86 24.55 7.72
CA CYS A 127 3.56 24.78 8.99
C CYS A 127 3.75 23.49 9.78
N LYS A 128 4.60 23.53 10.82
CA LYS A 128 4.93 22.36 11.65
C LYS A 128 3.71 21.72 12.33
N GLN A 129 2.78 22.54 12.83
CA GLN A 129 1.57 22.04 13.51
C GLN A 129 0.68 21.26 12.52
N VAL A 130 0.36 21.86 11.38
CA VAL A 130 -0.46 21.22 10.33
C VAL A 130 0.26 20.00 9.77
N HIS A 131 1.57 20.04 9.62
CA HIS A 131 2.36 18.88 9.20
C HIS A 131 2.16 17.68 10.14
N LEU A 132 2.27 17.89 11.45
CA LEU A 132 2.07 16.83 12.45
C LEU A 132 0.63 16.28 12.42
N GLU A 133 -0.36 17.16 12.33
CA GLU A 133 -1.78 16.77 12.28
C GLU A 133 -2.12 15.99 11.00
N THR A 134 -1.64 16.47 9.84
CA THR A 134 -1.96 15.88 8.52
C THR A 134 -1.14 14.66 8.15
N THR A 135 0.04 14.46 8.76
CA THR A 135 0.90 13.29 8.47
C THR A 135 0.14 11.98 8.67
N LYS A 136 -0.69 11.87 9.72
CA LYS A 136 -1.51 10.67 9.93
C LYS A 136 -2.45 10.42 8.75
N PHE A 137 -3.20 11.43 8.34
CA PHE A 137 -4.14 11.33 7.21
C PHE A 137 -3.43 10.94 5.92
N LEU A 138 -2.27 11.53 5.64
CA LEU A 138 -1.45 11.22 4.48
C LEU A 138 -1.14 9.71 4.41
N TYR A 139 -0.60 9.13 5.48
CA TYR A 139 -0.22 7.70 5.47
C TYR A 139 -1.44 6.76 5.55
N CYS A 140 -2.52 7.15 6.23
CA CYS A 140 -3.74 6.34 6.34
C CYS A 140 -4.55 6.28 5.03
N LYS A 141 -4.58 7.35 4.24
CA LYS A 141 -5.37 7.42 3.00
C LYS A 141 -4.57 7.02 1.76
N THR A 142 -3.25 6.90 1.87
CA THR A 142 -2.36 6.49 0.78
C THR A 142 -2.23 4.97 0.70
N VAL A 143 -2.38 4.44 -0.51
CA VAL A 143 -2.03 3.06 -0.87
C VAL A 143 -0.57 3.02 -1.28
N PHE A 144 0.27 2.28 -0.57
CA PHE A 144 1.67 2.11 -0.94
C PHE A 144 1.86 0.88 -1.82
N ILE A 145 2.47 1.07 -2.99
CA ILE A 145 2.65 0.03 -4.01
C ILE A 145 4.14 -0.23 -4.22
N PHE A 146 4.57 -1.49 -4.08
CA PHE A 146 5.96 -1.91 -4.28
C PHE A 146 6.07 -3.09 -5.24
N ASP A 147 7.11 -3.09 -6.08
CA ASP A 147 7.46 -4.17 -7.02
C ASP A 147 8.78 -4.88 -6.67
N ALA A 148 9.50 -4.43 -5.63
CA ALA A 148 10.77 -5.03 -5.24
C ALA A 148 11.08 -4.93 -3.73
N PRO A 149 11.71 -5.97 -3.15
CA PRO A 149 12.00 -6.02 -1.71
C PRO A 149 12.99 -4.94 -1.27
N LYS A 150 13.97 -4.60 -2.12
CA LYS A 150 14.95 -3.53 -1.82
C LYS A 150 14.27 -2.16 -1.63
N ARG A 151 13.24 -1.86 -2.43
CA ARG A 151 12.49 -0.60 -2.34
C ARG A 151 11.64 -0.54 -1.07
N MET A 152 11.00 -1.65 -0.70
CA MET A 152 10.31 -1.78 0.58
C MET A 152 11.27 -1.52 1.75
N HIS A 153 12.43 -2.18 1.76
CA HIS A 153 13.42 -1.98 2.83
C HIS A 153 13.93 -0.53 2.90
N SER A 154 14.21 0.10 1.76
CA SER A 154 14.59 1.51 1.68
C SER A 154 13.52 2.41 2.28
N PHE A 155 12.26 2.21 1.89
CA PHE A 155 11.12 2.97 2.42
C PHE A 155 10.98 2.79 3.94
N PHE A 156 11.01 1.55 4.42
CA PHE A 156 10.93 1.25 5.85
C PHE A 156 12.13 1.74 6.67
N GLY A 157 13.27 2.04 6.03
CA GLY A 157 14.45 2.60 6.68
C GLY A 157 14.43 4.13 6.77
N VAL A 158 13.70 4.78 5.89
CA VAL A 158 13.63 6.26 5.79
C VAL A 158 12.41 6.81 6.53
N VAL A 159 11.27 6.13 6.44
CA VAL A 159 10.03 6.59 7.06
C VAL A 159 10.04 6.28 8.56
N SER A 160 9.59 7.24 9.37
CA SER A 160 9.53 7.10 10.83
C SER A 160 8.63 5.94 11.25
N SER A 161 8.92 5.32 12.41
CA SER A 161 8.10 4.21 12.92
C SER A 161 6.64 4.63 13.16
N ALA A 162 6.41 5.85 13.66
CA ALA A 162 5.06 6.37 13.89
C ALA A 162 4.27 6.53 12.58
N SER A 163 4.93 7.00 11.51
CA SER A 163 4.30 7.10 10.18
C SER A 163 4.01 5.74 9.56
N LEU A 164 4.92 4.76 9.71
CA LEU A 164 4.72 3.39 9.21
C LEU A 164 3.53 2.70 9.87
N GLN A 165 3.29 2.95 11.16
CA GLN A 165 2.11 2.43 11.87
C GLN A 165 0.79 2.98 11.33
N ASN A 166 0.79 4.18 10.72
CA ASN A 166 -0.42 4.77 10.15
C ASN A 166 -0.78 4.19 8.77
N ILE A 167 0.06 3.35 8.17
CA ILE A 167 -0.22 2.75 6.86
C ILE A 167 -1.25 1.64 7.00
N THR A 168 -2.39 1.82 6.33
CA THR A 168 -3.53 0.88 6.36
C THR A 168 -3.66 0.03 5.09
N LYS A 169 -3.12 0.51 3.95
CA LYS A 169 -3.25 -0.14 2.64
C LYS A 169 -1.88 -0.41 1.99
N LEU A 170 -1.61 -1.67 1.63
CA LEU A 170 -0.36 -2.11 1.01
C LEU A 170 -0.63 -2.99 -0.21
N HIS A 171 0.03 -2.63 -1.31
CA HIS A 171 -0.03 -3.30 -2.59
C HIS A 171 1.35 -3.83 -2.98
N LEU A 172 1.45 -5.12 -3.31
CA LEU A 172 2.71 -5.78 -3.65
C LEU A 172 2.63 -6.42 -5.05
N HIS A 173 3.59 -6.09 -5.90
CA HIS A 173 3.80 -6.76 -7.18
C HIS A 173 4.98 -7.71 -7.04
N TYR A 174 4.67 -8.99 -6.87
CA TYR A 174 5.64 -10.01 -6.56
C TYR A 174 5.88 -10.90 -7.78
N ASN A 175 7.01 -10.69 -8.46
CA ASN A 175 7.47 -11.60 -9.50
C ASN A 175 8.33 -12.70 -8.87
N THR A 176 7.93 -13.96 -9.04
CA THR A 176 8.74 -15.10 -8.59
C THR A 176 9.95 -15.29 -9.51
N TYR A 177 11.00 -15.93 -9.01
CA TYR A 177 12.20 -16.18 -9.81
C TYR A 177 11.96 -17.17 -10.95
N GLY A 178 11.08 -18.17 -10.73
CA GLY A 178 10.86 -19.28 -11.66
C GLY A 178 11.87 -20.42 -11.48
N HIS A 179 11.90 -21.36 -12.42
CA HIS A 179 12.88 -22.44 -12.45
C HIS A 179 14.23 -21.92 -12.96
N PRO A 180 15.35 -22.16 -12.24
CA PRO A 180 16.65 -21.77 -12.73
C PRO A 180 17.02 -22.62 -13.96
N GLN A 181 17.50 -21.98 -15.03
CA GLN A 181 17.94 -22.68 -16.24
C GLN A 181 19.19 -23.53 -16.02
N ARG A 182 19.99 -23.18 -15.00
CA ARG A 182 21.23 -23.87 -14.62
C ARG A 182 21.24 -24.06 -13.10
N THR A 183 21.78 -25.17 -12.63
CA THR A 183 21.80 -25.51 -11.19
C THR A 183 22.56 -24.48 -10.36
N ASP A 184 23.62 -23.87 -10.89
CA ASP A 184 24.37 -22.79 -10.25
C ASP A 184 23.52 -21.53 -10.00
N HIS A 185 22.48 -21.30 -10.79
CA HIS A 185 21.54 -20.19 -10.59
C HIS A 185 20.57 -20.40 -9.42
N GLN A 186 20.54 -21.59 -8.80
CA GLN A 186 19.72 -21.86 -7.62
C GLN A 186 20.04 -20.92 -6.46
N VAL A 187 21.31 -20.52 -6.31
CA VAL A 187 21.74 -19.53 -5.30
C VAL A 187 21.00 -18.20 -5.46
N TRP A 188 20.72 -17.78 -6.69
CA TRP A 188 19.98 -16.54 -6.96
C TRP A 188 18.48 -16.68 -6.68
N GLN A 189 17.91 -17.84 -6.96
CA GLN A 189 16.53 -18.17 -6.57
C GLN A 189 16.36 -18.08 -5.05
N ASP A 190 17.25 -18.72 -4.29
CA ASP A 190 17.21 -18.71 -2.83
C ASP A 190 17.43 -17.30 -2.27
N LYS A 191 18.40 -16.53 -2.81
CA LYS A 191 18.59 -15.11 -2.45
C LYS A 191 17.35 -14.27 -2.74
N HIS A 192 16.67 -14.49 -3.87
CA HIS A 192 15.44 -13.78 -4.23
C HIS A 192 14.32 -14.09 -3.23
N THR A 193 14.07 -15.37 -2.94
CA THR A 193 13.07 -15.79 -1.96
C THR A 193 13.39 -15.25 -0.57
N GLN A 194 14.66 -15.28 -0.15
CA GLN A 194 15.09 -14.74 1.14
C GLN A 194 14.89 -13.22 1.22
N SER A 195 15.17 -12.48 0.13
CA SER A 195 14.98 -11.03 0.05
C SER A 195 13.50 -10.66 0.22
N TRP A 196 12.60 -11.34 -0.48
CA TRP A 196 11.16 -11.17 -0.30
C TRP A 196 10.70 -11.57 1.10
N SER A 197 11.21 -12.68 1.65
CA SER A 197 10.87 -13.10 3.01
C SER A 197 11.26 -12.03 4.05
N LYS A 198 12.46 -11.45 3.94
CA LYS A 198 12.92 -10.35 4.80
C LYS A 198 12.04 -9.11 4.65
N ALA A 199 11.67 -8.74 3.42
CA ALA A 199 10.84 -7.58 3.14
C ALA A 199 9.41 -7.74 3.68
N CYS A 200 8.75 -8.87 3.43
CA CYS A 200 7.41 -9.15 3.94
C CYS A 200 7.40 -9.28 5.46
N LYS A 201 8.42 -9.90 6.07
CA LYS A 201 8.59 -9.95 7.53
C LYS A 201 8.79 -8.57 8.15
N ALA A 202 9.52 -7.67 7.47
CA ALA A 202 9.67 -6.29 7.91
C ALA A 202 8.34 -5.53 7.79
N ALA A 203 7.63 -5.69 6.66
CA ALA A 203 6.32 -5.09 6.44
C ALA A 203 5.32 -5.54 7.52
N SER A 204 5.18 -6.84 7.78
CA SER A 204 4.24 -7.36 8.78
C SER A 204 4.59 -7.01 10.23
N LYS A 205 5.82 -6.55 10.50
CA LYS A 205 6.22 -6.03 11.82
C LYS A 205 6.03 -4.52 11.95
N LYS A 206 6.34 -3.77 10.91
CA LYS A 206 6.36 -2.29 10.94
C LYS A 206 5.00 -1.67 10.62
N LEU A 207 4.19 -2.34 9.80
CA LEU A 207 2.85 -1.88 9.39
C LEU A 207 1.80 -2.54 10.29
N SER A 208 1.75 -2.13 11.56
CA SER A 208 0.90 -2.79 12.57
C SER A 208 -0.59 -2.59 12.33
N ASN A 209 -1.00 -1.46 11.72
CA ASN A 209 -2.40 -1.13 11.47
C ASN A 209 -2.80 -1.42 10.02
N LEU A 210 -2.11 -2.36 9.36
CA LEU A 210 -2.41 -2.72 7.98
C LEU A 210 -3.74 -3.49 7.93
N GLN A 211 -4.74 -2.90 7.27
CA GLN A 211 -6.09 -3.43 7.13
C GLN A 211 -6.33 -4.06 5.74
N GLN A 212 -5.70 -3.53 4.71
CA GLN A 212 -5.89 -3.97 3.33
C GLN A 212 -4.56 -4.36 2.68
N LEU A 213 -4.49 -5.61 2.24
CA LEU A 213 -3.34 -6.17 1.55
C LEU A 213 -3.76 -6.71 0.19
N GLN A 214 -3.19 -6.14 -0.87
CA GLN A 214 -3.36 -6.64 -2.23
C GLN A 214 -2.03 -7.10 -2.80
N ILE A 215 -1.97 -8.31 -3.36
CA ILE A 215 -0.74 -8.86 -3.91
C ILE A 215 -1.01 -9.39 -5.30
N TRP A 216 -0.29 -8.86 -6.29
CA TRP A 216 -0.23 -9.39 -7.63
C TRP A 216 1.02 -10.26 -7.75
N VAL A 217 0.82 -11.56 -7.76
CA VAL A 217 1.90 -12.53 -7.91
C VAL A 217 1.99 -12.95 -9.37
N ARG A 218 3.17 -12.80 -9.96
CA ARG A 218 3.50 -13.37 -11.26
C ARG A 218 4.44 -14.55 -11.06
N ILE A 219 3.93 -15.74 -11.34
CA ILE A 219 4.67 -16.99 -11.23
C ILE A 219 5.39 -17.25 -12.55
N HIS A 220 6.73 -17.25 -12.51
CA HIS A 220 7.61 -17.53 -13.65
C HIS A 220 8.02 -19.01 -13.76
N ASP A 221 7.20 -19.90 -13.22
CA ASP A 221 7.40 -21.33 -13.28
C ASP A 221 6.88 -21.91 -14.61
N CYS A 222 7.59 -22.89 -15.17
CA CYS A 222 7.17 -23.66 -16.33
C CYS A 222 6.00 -24.60 -16.01
N ALA A 223 5.97 -25.16 -14.80
CA ALA A 223 4.95 -26.08 -14.31
C ALA A 223 4.60 -25.73 -12.85
N PRO A 224 3.90 -24.60 -12.61
CA PRO A 224 3.55 -24.16 -11.28
C PRO A 224 2.75 -25.23 -10.54
N LYS A 225 3.14 -25.42 -9.29
CA LYS A 225 2.44 -26.26 -8.33
C LYS A 225 1.53 -25.37 -7.50
N PHE A 226 0.24 -25.64 -7.53
CA PHE A 226 -0.75 -24.92 -6.72
C PHE A 226 -0.84 -25.57 -5.33
N SER A 227 0.17 -25.32 -4.50
CA SER A 227 0.21 -25.76 -3.09
C SER A 227 0.59 -24.60 -2.19
N LEU A 228 0.09 -24.57 -0.95
CA LEU A 228 0.49 -23.56 0.04
C LEU A 228 1.90 -23.80 0.59
N ARG A 229 2.51 -24.97 0.29
CA ARG A 229 3.85 -25.37 0.73
C ARG A 229 4.97 -24.84 -0.17
N GLU A 230 4.61 -24.21 -1.28
CA GLU A 230 5.57 -23.66 -2.23
C GLU A 230 6.52 -22.63 -1.61
N LYS A 231 7.80 -22.67 -1.98
CA LYS A 231 8.82 -21.78 -1.42
C LYS A 231 8.47 -20.30 -1.59
N TRP A 232 7.86 -19.97 -2.73
CA TRP A 232 7.49 -18.59 -3.05
C TRP A 232 6.30 -18.07 -2.23
N ILE A 233 5.49 -18.93 -1.61
CA ILE A 233 4.37 -18.57 -0.73
C ILE A 233 4.87 -18.11 0.65
N LYS A 234 5.99 -18.67 1.15
CA LYS A 234 6.52 -18.40 2.50
C LYS A 234 6.67 -16.92 2.87
N PRO A 235 7.12 -16.00 1.98
CA PRO A 235 7.11 -14.57 2.25
C PRO A 235 5.72 -13.99 2.51
N LEU A 236 4.70 -14.46 1.79
CA LEU A 236 3.33 -13.92 1.89
C LEU A 236 2.68 -14.32 3.22
N LEU A 237 2.95 -15.53 3.71
CA LEU A 237 2.44 -16.00 4.99
C LEU A 237 2.98 -15.21 6.20
N GLN A 238 4.01 -14.35 6.03
CA GLN A 238 4.48 -13.46 7.10
C GLN A 238 3.40 -12.46 7.55
N PHE A 239 2.40 -12.18 6.70
CA PHE A 239 1.28 -11.28 7.02
C PHE A 239 0.22 -11.92 7.92
N ARG A 240 0.23 -13.25 8.12
CA ARG A 240 -0.67 -13.94 9.07
C ARG A 240 -0.54 -13.43 10.51
N ARG A 241 0.61 -12.87 10.86
CA ARG A 241 0.83 -12.21 12.15
C ARG A 241 -0.13 -11.03 12.39
N LEU A 242 -0.63 -10.38 11.33
CA LEU A 242 -1.53 -9.24 11.43
C LEU A 242 -3.00 -9.64 11.60
N THR A 243 -3.31 -10.94 11.45
CA THR A 243 -4.67 -11.48 11.60
C THR A 243 -4.80 -12.22 12.92
N CYS A 244 -3.76 -12.95 13.30
CA CYS A 244 -3.63 -13.52 14.63
C CYS A 244 -3.16 -12.40 15.59
N GLY A 245 -4.12 -11.61 16.11
CA GLY A 245 -3.86 -10.69 17.21
C GLY A 245 -3.00 -11.39 18.26
N LYS A 246 -1.95 -10.72 18.74
CA LYS A 246 -1.10 -11.31 19.78
C LYS A 246 -2.03 -11.70 20.92
N ALA A 247 -2.16 -13.00 21.18
CA ALA A 247 -2.69 -13.51 22.44
C ALA A 247 -1.68 -13.15 23.53
N CYS A 248 -1.63 -11.88 23.90
CA CYS A 248 -0.90 -11.39 25.06
C CYS A 248 -1.97 -11.07 26.11
N THR A 249 -2.13 -12.03 27.01
CA THR A 249 -2.41 -11.87 28.43
C THR A 249 -2.58 -10.43 28.94
N ASN A 250 -3.73 -10.21 29.59
CA ASN A 250 -4.10 -9.12 30.50
C ASN A 250 -4.75 -7.88 29.86
N ASN A 251 -6.08 -7.89 29.92
CA ASN A 251 -7.00 -6.80 30.26
C ASN A 251 -6.99 -5.46 29.52
N ASP A 252 -6.17 -5.23 28.50
CA ASP A 252 -6.34 -4.03 27.66
C ASP A 252 -7.24 -4.32 26.47
N VAL A 253 -8.38 -3.63 26.42
CA VAL A 253 -9.35 -3.62 25.31
C VAL A 253 -8.78 -2.80 24.16
N ASP A 254 -7.55 -3.11 23.75
CA ASP A 254 -6.96 -2.51 22.57
C ASP A 254 -7.59 -3.20 21.36
N ASN A 255 -8.49 -2.47 20.71
CA ASN A 255 -9.04 -2.77 19.38
C ASN A 255 -7.89 -2.82 18.37
N ALA A 256 -7.08 -3.88 18.41
CA ALA A 256 -6.03 -4.13 17.46
C ALA A 256 -6.71 -4.29 16.09
N MET A 257 -6.56 -3.27 15.24
CA MET A 257 -7.12 -3.29 13.89
C MET A 257 -6.47 -4.44 13.12
N LEU A 258 -7.25 -5.48 12.87
CA LEU A 258 -6.81 -6.69 12.18
C LEU A 258 -6.80 -6.46 10.67
N LEU A 259 -6.05 -7.31 9.97
CA LEU A 259 -6.05 -7.34 8.52
C LEU A 259 -7.41 -7.83 7.98
N GLU A 260 -8.27 -6.90 7.61
CA GLU A 260 -9.65 -7.14 7.15
C GLU A 260 -9.70 -7.74 5.75
N THR A 261 -8.97 -7.13 4.81
CA THR A 261 -9.07 -7.46 3.38
C THR A 261 -7.74 -7.95 2.87
N VAL A 262 -7.73 -9.18 2.34
CA VAL A 262 -6.58 -9.77 1.65
C VAL A 262 -7.02 -10.21 0.26
N ARG A 263 -6.38 -9.67 -0.77
CA ARG A 263 -6.66 -10.01 -2.17
C ARG A 263 -5.37 -10.45 -2.85
N ILE A 264 -5.34 -11.71 -3.29
CA ILE A 264 -4.19 -12.27 -3.99
C ILE A 264 -4.59 -12.55 -5.44
N HIS A 265 -3.90 -11.92 -6.37
CA HIS A 265 -4.05 -12.14 -7.80
C HIS A 265 -2.89 -12.98 -8.29
N VAL A 266 -3.16 -14.21 -8.73
CA VAL A 266 -2.13 -15.12 -9.20
C VAL A 266 -2.13 -15.14 -10.72
N GLN A 267 -0.98 -14.83 -11.31
CA GLN A 267 -0.77 -14.82 -12.75
C GLN A 267 0.36 -15.78 -13.13
N THR A 268 0.14 -16.62 -14.12
CA THR A 268 1.16 -17.46 -14.75
C THR A 268 1.26 -17.11 -16.22
N ARG A 269 2.12 -17.81 -16.97
CA ARG A 269 2.13 -17.72 -18.44
C ARG A 269 0.76 -18.05 -19.06
N TRP A 270 -0.04 -18.91 -18.42
CA TRP A 270 -1.31 -19.38 -18.95
C TRP A 270 -2.49 -18.46 -18.64
N SER A 271 -2.42 -17.70 -17.54
CA SER A 271 -3.51 -16.78 -17.15
C SER A 271 -3.29 -15.33 -17.56
N LYS A 272 -2.09 -14.97 -18.02
CA LYS A 272 -1.79 -13.62 -18.52
C LYS A 272 -2.58 -13.29 -19.79
N ASP A 273 -2.66 -14.24 -20.71
CA ASP A 273 -3.46 -14.16 -21.93
C ASP A 273 -4.03 -15.56 -22.25
N PRO A 274 -5.11 -15.97 -21.55
CA PRO A 274 -5.64 -17.32 -21.66
C PRO A 274 -6.09 -17.66 -23.09
N LEU A 275 -6.62 -16.68 -23.81
CA LEU A 275 -7.15 -16.89 -25.16
C LEU A 275 -6.03 -17.05 -26.19
N ALA A 276 -4.91 -16.33 -26.04
CA ALA A 276 -3.74 -16.55 -26.88
C ALA A 276 -3.04 -17.88 -26.59
N VAL A 277 -3.07 -18.34 -25.33
CA VAL A 277 -2.43 -19.61 -24.91
C VAL A 277 -3.26 -20.82 -25.32
N PHE A 278 -4.58 -20.77 -25.10
CA PHE A 278 -5.51 -21.86 -25.39
C PHE A 278 -6.31 -21.52 -26.65
N LEU A 279 -5.59 -21.38 -27.77
CA LEU A 279 -6.18 -21.09 -29.08
C LEU A 279 -7.36 -22.03 -29.33
N ASN A 280 -8.52 -21.45 -29.65
CA ASN A 280 -9.76 -22.14 -29.97
C ASN A 280 -10.42 -22.94 -28.83
N ASN A 281 -9.89 -22.91 -27.59
CA ASN A 281 -10.52 -23.58 -26.45
C ASN A 281 -10.84 -22.63 -25.30
N GLN A 282 -11.95 -21.89 -25.46
CA GLN A 282 -12.44 -20.95 -24.44
C GLN A 282 -12.76 -21.63 -23.10
N ARG A 283 -13.21 -22.89 -23.11
CA ARG A 283 -13.54 -23.62 -21.88
C ARG A 283 -12.29 -23.88 -21.05
N LEU A 284 -11.19 -24.28 -21.70
CA LEU A 284 -9.89 -24.48 -21.05
C LEU A 284 -9.30 -23.16 -20.54
N ALA A 285 -9.41 -22.07 -21.30
CA ALA A 285 -9.02 -20.73 -20.87
C ALA A 285 -9.78 -20.27 -19.61
N ARG A 286 -11.10 -20.49 -19.56
CA ARG A 286 -11.93 -20.21 -18.39
C ARG A 286 -11.54 -21.07 -17.19
N ALA A 287 -11.35 -22.39 -17.41
CA ALA A 287 -10.92 -23.32 -16.36
C ALA A 287 -9.58 -22.90 -15.74
N SER A 288 -8.58 -22.58 -16.57
CA SER A 288 -7.30 -22.06 -16.12
C SER A 288 -7.48 -20.79 -15.30
N THR A 289 -8.23 -19.81 -15.80
CA THR A 289 -8.44 -18.53 -15.11
C THR A 289 -9.14 -18.70 -13.76
N GLU A 290 -10.19 -19.52 -13.69
CA GLU A 290 -10.92 -19.80 -12.46
C GLU A 290 -10.03 -20.50 -11.42
N LEU A 291 -9.22 -21.48 -11.83
CA LEU A 291 -8.28 -22.15 -10.92
C LEU A 291 -7.24 -21.18 -10.33
N HIS A 292 -6.75 -20.20 -11.10
CA HIS A 292 -5.85 -19.16 -10.57
C HIS A 292 -6.55 -18.24 -9.56
N VAL A 293 -7.82 -17.90 -9.80
CA VAL A 293 -8.63 -17.09 -8.88
C VAL A 293 -8.88 -17.86 -7.58
N LEU A 294 -9.32 -19.12 -7.67
CA LEU A 294 -9.56 -19.99 -6.52
C LEU A 294 -8.29 -20.20 -5.71
N TYR A 295 -7.14 -20.39 -6.37
CA TYR A 295 -5.87 -20.51 -5.67
C TYR A 295 -5.44 -19.19 -5.00
N GLY A 296 -5.66 -18.04 -5.65
CA GLY A 296 -5.45 -16.75 -5.01
C GLY A 296 -6.32 -16.55 -3.76
N GLN A 297 -7.59 -16.98 -3.82
CA GLN A 297 -8.49 -16.99 -2.66
C GLN A 297 -7.98 -17.93 -1.55
N ALA A 298 -7.49 -19.12 -1.91
CA ALA A 298 -6.89 -20.04 -0.94
C ALA A 298 -5.68 -19.42 -0.22
N VAL A 299 -4.78 -18.76 -0.95
CA VAL A 299 -3.64 -18.04 -0.35
C VAL A 299 -4.12 -16.90 0.55
N SER A 300 -5.18 -16.18 0.15
CA SER A 300 -5.80 -15.14 0.98
C SER A 300 -6.33 -15.70 2.31
N LEU A 301 -7.07 -16.81 2.27
CA LEU A 301 -7.57 -17.49 3.47
C LEU A 301 -6.43 -17.99 4.37
N ALA A 302 -5.37 -18.53 3.78
CA ALA A 302 -4.18 -18.97 4.52
C ALA A 302 -3.47 -17.81 5.23
N ILE A 303 -3.38 -16.63 4.60
CA ILE A 303 -2.89 -15.40 5.23
C ILE A 303 -3.84 -14.96 6.35
N LYS A 304 -5.16 -15.05 6.15
CA LYS A 304 -6.17 -14.78 7.18
C LYS A 304 -6.10 -15.74 8.37
N GLY A 305 -5.51 -16.91 8.19
CA GLY A 305 -5.18 -17.85 9.26
C GLY A 305 -5.94 -19.17 9.19
N ALA A 306 -6.70 -19.42 8.12
CA ALA A 306 -7.35 -20.69 7.86
C ALA A 306 -6.33 -21.84 7.78
N ARG A 307 -6.79 -23.06 8.07
CA ARG A 307 -5.97 -24.26 7.89
C ARG A 307 -5.80 -24.57 6.40
N GLU A 308 -4.77 -25.35 6.07
CA GLU A 308 -4.46 -25.69 4.68
C GLU A 308 -5.62 -26.43 3.99
N GLU A 309 -6.29 -27.35 4.68
CA GLU A 309 -7.45 -28.08 4.15
C GLU A 309 -8.62 -27.14 3.83
N GLU A 310 -8.96 -26.24 4.76
CA GLU A 310 -10.04 -25.27 4.63
C GLU A 310 -9.75 -24.26 3.53
N ALA A 311 -8.53 -23.69 3.52
CA ALA A 311 -8.12 -22.71 2.53
C ALA A 311 -8.15 -23.28 1.10
N MET A 312 -7.73 -24.53 0.92
CA MET A 312 -7.65 -25.18 -0.39
C MET A 312 -8.94 -25.90 -0.81
N ALA A 313 -9.96 -26.01 0.05
CA ALA A 313 -11.17 -26.79 -0.20
C ALA A 313 -11.86 -26.43 -1.53
N ALA A 314 -12.07 -25.15 -1.79
CA ALA A 314 -12.72 -24.68 -3.02
C ALA A 314 -11.88 -24.97 -4.29
N PHE A 315 -10.56 -24.78 -4.20
CA PHE A 315 -9.64 -25.11 -5.29
C PHE A 315 -9.63 -26.62 -5.56
N ASN A 316 -9.51 -27.44 -4.52
CA ASN A 316 -9.47 -28.90 -4.63
C ASN A 316 -10.78 -29.47 -5.19
N ALA A 317 -11.93 -28.97 -4.74
CA ALA A 317 -13.24 -29.36 -5.28
C ALA A 317 -13.36 -29.03 -6.78
N ALA A 318 -12.88 -27.86 -7.21
CA ALA A 318 -12.86 -27.49 -8.62
C ALA A 318 -11.87 -28.34 -9.43
N TRP A 319 -10.67 -28.60 -8.89
CA TRP A 319 -9.61 -29.36 -9.55
C TRP A 319 -9.93 -30.85 -9.70
N GLU A 320 -10.45 -31.48 -8.63
CA GLU A 320 -10.80 -32.90 -8.61
C GLU A 320 -12.19 -33.20 -9.18
N GLY A 321 -13.11 -32.23 -9.15
CA GLY A 321 -14.46 -32.35 -9.68
C GLY A 321 -14.59 -31.72 -11.06
N LYS A 322 -15.00 -30.44 -11.08
CA LYS A 322 -15.39 -29.69 -12.29
C LYS A 322 -14.36 -29.76 -13.41
N TYR A 323 -13.06 -29.75 -13.07
CA TYR A 323 -11.96 -29.67 -14.03
C TYR A 323 -11.12 -30.95 -14.14
N LYS A 324 -11.58 -32.08 -13.60
CA LYS A 324 -10.86 -33.36 -13.63
C LYS A 324 -10.40 -33.78 -15.02
N HIS A 325 -11.23 -33.58 -16.03
CA HIS A 325 -10.94 -33.92 -17.42
C HIS A 325 -9.93 -32.97 -18.09
N TRP A 326 -9.68 -31.78 -17.55
CA TRP A 326 -8.71 -30.83 -18.11
C TRP A 326 -7.31 -30.93 -17.50
N LYS A 327 -7.11 -31.79 -16.49
CA LYS A 327 -5.83 -31.89 -15.76
C LYS A 327 -4.63 -32.14 -16.68
N HIS A 328 -4.79 -33.01 -17.67
CA HIS A 328 -3.74 -33.33 -18.64
C HIS A 328 -3.47 -32.18 -19.63
N HIS A 329 -4.43 -31.28 -19.85
CA HIS A 329 -4.30 -30.13 -20.74
C HIS A 329 -3.70 -28.90 -20.04
N LEU A 330 -3.96 -28.73 -18.74
CA LEU A 330 -3.51 -27.56 -17.98
C LEU A 330 -2.03 -27.65 -17.60
N GLN A 331 -1.40 -28.83 -17.68
CA GLN A 331 0.03 -29.06 -17.38
C GLN A 331 0.45 -28.55 -15.99
N PHE A 332 -0.48 -28.45 -15.04
CA PHE A 332 -0.15 -28.14 -13.66
C PHE A 332 0.56 -29.36 -13.07
N ALA A 333 1.66 -29.13 -12.37
CA ALA A 333 2.33 -30.22 -11.69
C ALA A 333 1.40 -30.81 -10.62
N PRO A 334 1.39 -32.15 -10.42
CA PRO A 334 0.53 -32.78 -9.44
C PRO A 334 0.76 -32.13 -8.08
N THR A 335 -0.32 -31.68 -7.48
CA THR A 335 -0.30 -31.12 -6.14
C THR A 335 -0.07 -32.27 -5.18
N GLY A 336 1.16 -32.38 -4.66
CA GLY A 336 1.55 -33.41 -3.69
C GLY A 336 0.91 -33.09 -2.34
N TRP A 337 -0.34 -33.52 -2.19
CA TRP A 337 -1.08 -33.54 -0.93
C TRP A 337 -0.84 -34.86 -0.23
#